data_AF-A0A315FZ08-F1
#
_entry.id   AF-A0A315FZ08-F1
#
_cell.length_a   1.000
_cell.length_b   1.000
_cell.length_c   1.000
_cell.angle_alpha   90.00
_cell.angle_beta   90.00
_cell.angle_gamma   90.00
#
_symmetry.space_group_name_H-M   'P 1'
#
loop_
_entity.id
_entity.type
_entity.pdbx_description
1 polymer ?
#
loop_
_entity_poly.entity_id
_entity_poly.type
_entity_poly.pdbx_seq_one_letter_code
_entity_poly.pdbx_strand_id
1 'polypeptide(L)'
;MPYLASRVFGTPLLIHPRKLEVILSVVGSRMGMVVPETSAQQLAQFSPPERVMRTDLQAPNIAVISVLGTLVRRTGAMDAASGLTSYASISAQINAAINDPNVDAVLLDIDSPGGEAGGAFDLADEIVSARSSKPIWALANDDAFSAAYAIACSAERIYLTRTGGVGSIGVIALHVDQTQRDALDGYRYTAIYAGDRKNDLSPHLPLSNEASTALQTEVDRLYEMFVSTVARNRGLDAQVVRDTQAGLFYAGDAIEAGFADAIGTADDALRALAMEVQQRKSAIARSFGSGREMEVSLPDPVLSKEKLMSQTSPPASTASTEAVPVTSTVVVPGDANPQEPHQAPHQEVELPAGAGEPTQETPEVKPAVAAASAASHDIRKASANVLAVAEMCLLAGKSDMTLSALERGLSVEQVRNELLAAKASDSPEISSHILPQAGTQTTTKPEQSPVVIAAQQRAQKLAANRPSYKSN
;
A
#
# COMPACT_ATOMS: atom_id res chain seq x y z
N MET A 1 -3.59 -12.96 26.20
CA MET A 1 -3.68 -11.72 25.40
C MET A 1 -2.35 -11.14 24.88
N PRO A 2 -1.13 -11.41 25.39
CA PRO A 2 0.08 -10.75 24.86
C PRO A 2 0.35 -11.08 23.39
N TYR A 3 -0.10 -12.26 22.94
CA TYR A 3 0.07 -12.73 21.57
C TYR A 3 -0.71 -11.94 20.50
N LEU A 4 -1.96 -11.56 20.77
CA LEU A 4 -2.74 -10.73 19.84
C LEU A 4 -2.22 -9.30 19.81
N ALA A 5 -1.81 -8.76 20.96
CA ALA A 5 -1.19 -7.44 21.05
C ALA A 5 0.12 -7.37 20.24
N SER A 6 0.98 -8.40 20.32
CA SER A 6 2.24 -8.44 19.55
C SER A 6 2.06 -8.51 18.04
N ARG A 7 0.88 -8.97 17.57
CA ARG A 7 0.56 -8.98 16.14
C ARG A 7 0.10 -7.62 15.62
N VAL A 8 -0.20 -6.68 16.51
CA VAL A 8 -0.69 -5.34 16.16
C VAL A 8 0.35 -4.27 16.49
N PHE A 9 1.01 -4.37 17.65
CA PHE A 9 2.03 -3.42 18.10
C PHE A 9 3.43 -3.90 17.74
N GLY A 10 4.25 -3.01 17.18
CA GLY A 10 5.62 -3.32 16.78
C GLY A 10 5.75 -4.28 15.58
N THR A 11 4.62 -4.62 14.93
CA THR A 11 4.58 -5.44 13.72
C THR A 11 4.07 -4.59 12.57
N PRO A 12 4.75 -4.55 11.42
CA PRO A 12 4.22 -3.92 10.21
C PRO A 12 2.98 -4.63 9.67
N LEU A 13 1.95 -3.84 9.36
CA LEU A 13 0.65 -4.28 8.90
C LEU A 13 0.35 -3.72 7.51
N LEU A 14 -0.27 -4.57 6.71
CA LEU A 14 -0.90 -4.26 5.43
C LEU A 14 -2.42 -4.37 5.63
N ILE A 15 -3.01 -3.47 6.41
CA ILE A 15 -4.43 -3.51 6.76
C ILE A 15 -5.06 -2.12 6.57
N HIS A 16 -6.33 -2.11 6.14
CA HIS A 16 -7.11 -0.89 6.00
C HIS A 16 -7.19 -0.10 7.33
N PRO A 17 -6.95 1.24 7.32
CA PRO A 17 -6.85 2.04 8.55
C PRO A 17 -8.09 1.96 9.47
N ARG A 18 -9.30 2.02 8.92
CA ARG A 18 -10.53 1.91 9.74
C ARG A 18 -10.64 0.57 10.47
N LYS A 19 -10.17 -0.53 9.87
CA LYS A 19 -10.19 -1.82 10.54
C LYS A 19 -9.12 -1.87 11.62
N LEU A 20 -7.96 -1.28 11.39
CA LEU A 20 -6.93 -1.13 12.39
C LEU A 20 -7.47 -0.39 13.62
N GLU A 21 -8.21 0.70 13.44
CA GLU A 21 -8.87 1.41 14.55
C GLU A 21 -9.81 0.51 15.36
N VAL A 22 -10.62 -0.33 14.70
CA VAL A 22 -11.50 -1.30 15.37
C VAL A 22 -10.69 -2.37 16.12
N ILE A 23 -9.60 -2.87 15.53
CA ILE A 23 -8.72 -3.83 16.21
C ILE A 23 -8.07 -3.17 17.43
N LEU A 24 -7.61 -1.93 17.30
CA LEU A 24 -7.05 -1.14 18.38
C LEU A 24 -8.08 -0.78 19.45
N SER A 25 -9.36 -0.60 19.12
CA SER A 25 -10.39 -0.33 20.14
C SER A 25 -10.63 -1.57 21.01
N VAL A 26 -10.64 -2.77 20.41
CA VAL A 26 -10.83 -4.04 21.14
C VAL A 26 -9.57 -4.45 21.90
N VAL A 27 -8.39 -4.32 21.30
CA VAL A 27 -7.11 -4.66 21.95
C VAL A 27 -6.71 -3.58 22.95
N GLY A 28 -6.83 -2.31 22.57
CA GLY A 28 -6.46 -1.14 23.37
C GLY A 28 -7.33 -0.97 24.62
N SER A 29 -8.65 -1.11 24.53
CA SER A 29 -9.53 -1.05 25.72
C SER A 29 -9.18 -2.12 26.75
N ARG A 30 -8.75 -3.30 26.31
CA ARG A 30 -8.32 -4.41 27.17
C ARG A 30 -6.88 -4.28 27.67
N MET A 31 -6.04 -3.51 26.99
CA MET A 31 -4.77 -3.08 27.54
C MET A 31 -4.95 -1.93 28.52
N GLY A 32 -6.06 -1.17 28.43
CA GLY A 32 -6.47 0.02 29.20
C GLY A 32 -6.03 1.35 28.57
N MET A 33 -5.84 1.37 27.25
CA MET A 33 -5.73 2.61 26.49
C MET A 33 -7.14 3.20 26.33
N VAL A 34 -7.27 4.51 26.52
CA VAL A 34 -8.52 5.22 26.26
C VAL A 34 -8.64 5.42 24.75
N VAL A 35 -9.49 4.61 24.11
CA VAL A 35 -9.84 4.72 22.69
C VAL A 35 -11.31 5.17 22.60
N PRO A 36 -11.69 6.11 21.72
CA PRO A 36 -13.08 6.50 21.54
C PRO A 36 -13.95 5.27 21.23
N GLU A 37 -15.01 5.06 22.03
CA GLU A 37 -15.90 3.91 21.86
C GLU A 37 -16.71 4.04 20.57
N THR A 38 -16.41 3.20 19.59
CA THR A 38 -17.36 2.87 18.51
C THR A 38 -17.46 1.35 18.32
N SER A 39 -18.63 0.85 18.75
CA SER A 39 -19.38 -0.31 18.27
C SER A 39 -18.60 -1.54 17.77
N ALA A 40 -17.94 -2.26 18.68
CA ALA A 40 -17.29 -3.55 18.42
C ALA A 40 -18.21 -4.80 18.51
N GLN A 41 -19.54 -4.66 18.43
CA GLN A 41 -20.47 -5.75 18.77
C GLN A 41 -21.16 -6.45 17.59
N GLN A 42 -20.78 -6.21 16.33
CA GLN A 42 -21.56 -6.74 15.19
C GLN A 42 -20.81 -7.62 14.18
N LEU A 43 -19.68 -8.22 14.54
CA LEU A 43 -18.95 -9.12 13.65
C LEU A 43 -18.44 -10.37 14.39
N ALA A 44 -19.37 -11.25 14.75
CA ALA A 44 -19.05 -12.61 15.19
C ALA A 44 -20.22 -13.54 14.85
N GLN A 45 -20.42 -13.84 13.56
CA GLN A 45 -21.22 -14.98 13.09
C GLN A 45 -21.26 -15.08 11.56
N PHE A 46 -20.14 -15.38 10.90
CA PHE A 46 -20.19 -16.00 9.57
C PHE A 46 -18.95 -16.86 9.37
N SER A 47 -19.11 -18.19 9.46
CA SER A 47 -18.25 -19.10 8.72
C SER A 47 -18.89 -19.27 7.34
N PRO A 48 -18.21 -18.93 6.24
CA PRO A 48 -18.77 -19.16 4.91
C PRO A 48 -18.88 -20.68 4.70
N PRO A 49 -19.99 -21.19 4.15
CA PRO A 49 -20.01 -22.55 3.66
C PRO A 49 -19.04 -22.66 2.48
N GLU A 50 -18.17 -23.67 2.50
CA GLU A 50 -17.37 -24.07 1.35
C GLU A 50 -18.33 -24.46 0.22
N ARG A 51 -18.54 -23.54 -0.74
CA ARG A 51 -19.54 -23.72 -1.80
C ARG A 51 -18.86 -24.39 -2.99
N VAL A 52 -18.70 -25.71 -2.93
CA VAL A 52 -18.34 -26.52 -4.11
C VAL A 52 -19.60 -26.61 -4.98
N MET A 53 -19.75 -25.70 -5.94
CA MET A 53 -20.87 -25.72 -6.87
C MET A 53 -20.63 -26.81 -7.93
N ARG A 54 -21.14 -28.03 -7.67
CA ARG A 54 -21.27 -29.04 -8.72
C ARG A 54 -22.50 -28.73 -9.55
N THR A 55 -22.28 -28.09 -10.68
CA THR A 55 -23.19 -28.18 -11.82
C THR A 55 -22.80 -29.44 -12.61
N ASP A 56 -23.81 -30.21 -13.00
CA ASP A 56 -23.85 -31.20 -14.08
C ASP A 56 -22.60 -31.34 -14.98
N LEU A 57 -22.33 -32.59 -15.42
CA LEU A 57 -21.15 -33.09 -16.16
C LEU A 57 -20.76 -32.36 -17.48
N GLN A 58 -21.34 -31.19 -17.78
CA GLN A 58 -21.00 -30.32 -18.90
C GLN A 58 -20.49 -28.93 -18.49
N ALA A 59 -20.60 -28.52 -17.22
CA ALA A 59 -20.04 -27.25 -16.74
C ALA A 59 -18.62 -27.46 -16.16
N PRO A 60 -17.66 -26.55 -16.43
CA PRO A 60 -16.34 -26.63 -15.81
C PRO A 60 -16.44 -26.50 -14.29
N ASN A 61 -15.66 -27.31 -13.58
CA ASN A 61 -15.72 -27.34 -12.12
C ASN A 61 -14.76 -26.28 -11.54
N ILE A 62 -15.32 -25.26 -10.88
CA ILE A 62 -14.57 -24.13 -10.35
C ILE A 62 -14.51 -24.26 -8.82
N ALA A 63 -13.30 -24.30 -8.26
CA ALA A 63 -13.11 -24.22 -6.82
C ALA A 63 -13.23 -22.76 -6.36
N VAL A 64 -14.11 -22.49 -5.40
CA VAL A 64 -14.25 -21.17 -4.78
C VAL A 64 -13.54 -21.18 -3.43
N ILE A 65 -12.53 -20.34 -3.27
CA ILE A 65 -11.73 -20.22 -2.05
C ILE A 65 -12.04 -18.86 -1.41
N SER A 66 -12.61 -18.88 -0.21
CA SER A 66 -12.96 -17.65 0.52
C SER A 66 -11.75 -17.06 1.26
N VAL A 67 -11.49 -15.78 1.04
CA VAL A 67 -10.45 -14.99 1.73
C VAL A 67 -11.16 -13.90 2.53
N LEU A 68 -11.53 -14.24 3.77
CA LEU A 68 -12.37 -13.39 4.61
C LEU A 68 -11.65 -12.82 5.83
N GLY A 69 -12.03 -11.61 6.21
CA GLY A 69 -11.60 -11.00 7.47
C GLY A 69 -10.11 -10.66 7.50
N THR A 70 -9.55 -10.49 8.68
CA THR A 70 -8.16 -10.03 8.82
C THR A 70 -7.19 -11.16 8.51
N LEU A 71 -6.20 -10.87 7.67
CA LEU A 71 -5.23 -11.86 7.21
C LEU A 71 -4.03 -11.94 8.14
N VAL A 72 -3.54 -13.16 8.37
CA VAL A 72 -2.41 -13.40 9.26
C VAL A 72 -1.45 -14.42 8.68
N ARG A 73 -0.20 -14.42 9.11
CA ARG A 73 0.78 -15.41 8.63
C ARG A 73 0.36 -16.84 8.97
N ARG A 74 -0.05 -17.05 10.23
CA ARG A 74 -0.50 -18.35 10.76
C ARG A 74 -1.63 -18.13 11.77
N THR A 75 -2.59 -19.03 11.79
CA THR A 75 -3.62 -19.10 12.84
C THR A 75 -3.24 -20.20 13.84
N GLY A 76 -3.41 -19.93 15.14
CA GLY A 76 -3.55 -20.97 16.16
C GLY A 76 -4.99 -21.49 16.25
N ALA A 77 -5.21 -22.56 17.00
CA ALA A 77 -6.54 -23.18 17.13
C ALA A 77 -7.63 -22.24 17.66
N MET A 78 -7.26 -21.23 18.46
CA MET A 78 -8.21 -20.22 18.97
C MET A 78 -8.41 -19.03 18.01
N ASP A 79 -7.49 -18.79 17.06
CA ASP A 79 -7.51 -17.66 16.13
C ASP A 79 -8.49 -17.88 14.96
N ALA A 80 -8.75 -19.14 14.60
CA ALA A 80 -9.71 -19.49 13.54
C ALA A 80 -11.17 -19.13 13.91
N ALA A 81 -11.49 -19.12 15.21
CA ALA A 81 -12.82 -18.77 15.72
C ALA A 81 -13.08 -17.25 15.76
N SER A 82 -12.04 -16.42 15.56
CA SER A 82 -12.15 -14.95 15.65
C SER A 82 -12.25 -14.23 14.30
N GLY A 83 -12.44 -14.96 13.20
CA GLY A 83 -12.52 -14.37 11.86
C GLY A 83 -11.17 -13.97 11.26
N LEU A 84 -10.09 -14.63 11.69
CA LEU A 84 -8.76 -14.51 11.09
C LEU A 84 -8.56 -15.60 10.03
N THR A 85 -8.05 -15.22 8.87
CA THR A 85 -7.68 -16.16 7.80
C THR A 85 -6.17 -16.19 7.63
N SER A 86 -5.56 -17.39 7.63
CA SER A 86 -4.11 -17.48 7.47
C SER A 86 -3.67 -17.64 6.03
N TYR A 87 -2.55 -16.98 5.66
CA TYR A 87 -1.92 -17.17 4.35
C TYR A 87 -1.58 -18.64 4.08
N ALA A 88 -1.13 -19.37 5.11
CA ALA A 88 -0.85 -20.80 5.00
C ALA A 88 -2.10 -21.64 4.66
N SER A 89 -3.27 -21.27 5.18
CA SER A 89 -4.52 -21.97 4.85
C SER A 89 -4.97 -21.66 3.42
N ILE A 90 -4.83 -20.42 2.96
CA ILE A 90 -5.14 -20.03 1.58
C ILE A 90 -4.22 -20.79 0.60
N SER A 91 -2.91 -20.78 0.85
CA SER A 91 -1.91 -21.56 0.08
C SER A 91 -2.29 -23.04 0.01
N ALA A 92 -2.63 -23.68 1.14
CA ALA A 92 -3.01 -25.09 1.16
C ALA A 92 -4.26 -25.39 0.32
N GLN A 93 -5.28 -24.53 0.36
CA GLN A 93 -6.50 -24.67 -0.43
C GLN A 93 -6.22 -24.47 -1.93
N ILE A 94 -5.40 -23.49 -2.30
CA ILE A 94 -5.00 -23.26 -3.69
C ILE A 94 -4.23 -24.47 -4.21
N ASN A 95 -3.24 -24.97 -3.46
CA ASN A 95 -2.49 -26.16 -3.86
C ASN A 95 -3.38 -27.40 -4.01
N ALA A 96 -4.37 -27.59 -3.11
CA ALA A 96 -5.33 -28.68 -3.25
C ALA A 96 -6.15 -28.55 -4.56
N ALA A 97 -6.67 -27.35 -4.84
CA ALA A 97 -7.48 -27.09 -6.04
C ALA A 97 -6.66 -27.20 -7.34
N ILE A 98 -5.41 -26.75 -7.34
CA ILE A 98 -4.52 -26.85 -8.51
C ILE A 98 -4.13 -28.31 -8.79
N ASN A 99 -3.96 -29.13 -7.75
CA ASN A 99 -3.59 -30.54 -7.91
C ASN A 99 -4.78 -31.51 -8.12
N ASP A 100 -6.03 -31.09 -7.87
CA ASP A 100 -7.20 -31.94 -8.09
C ASP A 100 -7.55 -32.01 -9.60
N PRO A 101 -7.48 -33.17 -10.26
CA PRO A 101 -7.83 -33.30 -11.68
C PRO A 101 -9.30 -33.00 -12.00
N ASN A 102 -10.18 -32.99 -10.99
CA ASN A 102 -11.59 -32.64 -11.16
C ASN A 102 -11.84 -31.14 -11.11
N VAL A 103 -10.88 -30.32 -10.68
CA VAL A 103 -11.02 -28.85 -10.64
C VAL A 103 -10.39 -28.26 -11.89
N ASP A 104 -11.12 -27.39 -12.57
CA ASP A 104 -10.68 -26.77 -13.82
C ASP A 104 -10.12 -25.35 -13.63
N ALA A 105 -10.58 -24.63 -12.61
CA ALA A 105 -10.15 -23.27 -12.29
C ALA A 105 -10.44 -22.93 -10.82
N VAL A 106 -9.87 -21.81 -10.37
CA VAL A 106 -10.05 -21.28 -9.01
C VAL A 106 -10.62 -19.86 -9.07
N LEU A 107 -11.62 -19.59 -8.25
CA LEU A 107 -12.10 -18.24 -7.95
C LEU A 107 -11.78 -17.92 -6.48
N LEU A 108 -11.00 -16.87 -6.26
CA LEU A 108 -10.77 -16.30 -4.93
C LEU A 108 -11.92 -15.34 -4.62
N ASP A 109 -12.77 -15.67 -3.65
CA ASP A 109 -13.85 -14.81 -3.17
C ASP A 109 -13.34 -14.01 -1.97
N ILE A 110 -13.05 -12.72 -2.18
CA ILE A 110 -12.30 -11.88 -1.26
C ILE A 110 -13.23 -10.84 -0.62
N ASP A 111 -13.26 -10.86 0.71
CA ASP A 111 -13.86 -9.82 1.55
C ASP A 111 -12.96 -9.63 2.78
N SER A 112 -11.89 -8.87 2.57
CA SER A 112 -10.81 -8.69 3.52
C SER A 112 -10.22 -7.28 3.47
N PRO A 113 -10.05 -6.65 4.64
CA PRO A 113 -9.36 -5.37 4.77
C PRO A 113 -7.83 -5.51 4.74
N GLY A 114 -7.29 -6.73 4.56
CA GLY A 114 -5.87 -7.02 4.68
C GLY A 114 -5.46 -7.54 6.07
N GLY A 115 -4.19 -7.41 6.43
CA GLY A 115 -3.61 -8.10 7.57
C GLY A 115 -2.10 -7.93 7.78
N GLU A 116 -1.45 -8.96 8.32
CA GLU A 116 -0.01 -8.97 8.60
C GLU A 116 0.81 -8.91 7.30
N ALA A 117 1.91 -8.13 7.25
CA ALA A 117 2.80 -8.11 6.09
C ALA A 117 3.54 -9.46 5.87
N GLY A 118 3.86 -10.15 6.97
CA GLY A 118 4.64 -11.38 6.94
C GLY A 118 3.92 -12.51 6.21
N GLY A 119 4.50 -12.96 5.09
CA GLY A 119 3.97 -14.06 4.26
C GLY A 119 2.95 -13.65 3.21
N ALA A 120 2.54 -12.37 3.15
CA ALA A 120 1.59 -11.90 2.15
C ALA A 120 2.18 -11.97 0.72
N PHE A 121 3.42 -11.50 0.55
CA PHE A 121 4.10 -11.49 -0.76
C PHE A 121 4.54 -12.89 -1.21
N ASP A 122 4.89 -13.78 -0.27
CA ASP A 122 5.19 -15.18 -0.59
C ASP A 122 3.95 -15.88 -1.17
N LEU A 123 2.78 -15.68 -0.55
CA LEU A 123 1.51 -16.18 -1.09
C LEU A 123 1.17 -15.54 -2.43
N ALA A 124 1.44 -14.24 -2.60
CA ALA A 124 1.21 -13.54 -3.86
C ALA A 124 2.03 -14.17 -5.01
N ASP A 125 3.32 -14.48 -4.77
CA ASP A 125 4.20 -15.14 -5.75
C ASP A 125 3.77 -16.59 -6.03
N GLU A 126 3.30 -17.30 -5.00
CA GLU A 126 2.74 -18.65 -5.14
C GLU A 126 1.50 -18.65 -6.04
N ILE A 127 0.58 -17.70 -5.87
CA ILE A 127 -0.61 -17.57 -6.72
C ILE A 127 -0.23 -17.28 -8.17
N VAL A 128 0.75 -16.40 -8.40
CA VAL A 128 1.27 -16.11 -9.76
C VAL A 128 1.86 -17.37 -10.40
N SER A 129 2.53 -18.22 -9.62
CA SER A 129 3.06 -19.49 -10.11
C SER A 129 1.93 -20.49 -10.39
N ALA A 130 0.98 -20.61 -9.48
CA ALA A 130 -0.16 -21.54 -9.56
C ALA A 130 -1.09 -21.25 -10.74
N ARG A 131 -1.32 -19.96 -11.07
CA ARG A 131 -2.20 -19.58 -12.18
C ARG A 131 -1.69 -20.00 -13.56
N SER A 132 -0.42 -20.38 -13.68
CA SER A 132 0.12 -20.98 -14.91
C SER A 132 -0.43 -22.38 -15.20
N SER A 133 -0.90 -23.10 -14.17
CA SER A 133 -1.41 -24.46 -14.28
C SER A 133 -2.92 -24.50 -14.55
N LYS A 134 -3.68 -23.68 -13.81
CA LYS A 134 -5.13 -23.50 -14.00
C LYS A 134 -5.49 -22.03 -13.82
N PRO A 135 -6.51 -21.51 -14.53
CA PRO A 135 -6.94 -20.13 -14.34
C PRO A 135 -7.29 -19.85 -12.88
N ILE A 136 -6.75 -18.77 -12.33
CA ILE A 136 -7.10 -18.25 -11.01
C ILE A 136 -7.62 -16.83 -11.20
N TRP A 137 -8.89 -16.58 -10.87
CA TRP A 137 -9.48 -15.23 -10.86
C TRP A 137 -9.79 -14.82 -9.42
N ALA A 138 -9.90 -13.52 -9.18
CA ALA A 138 -10.33 -12.94 -7.92
C ALA A 138 -11.64 -12.19 -8.09
N LEU A 139 -12.50 -12.25 -7.09
CA LEU A 139 -13.68 -11.44 -6.91
C LEU A 139 -13.52 -10.66 -5.60
N ALA A 140 -13.42 -9.34 -5.69
CA ALA A 140 -13.56 -8.46 -4.55
C ALA A 140 -15.06 -8.23 -4.30
N ASN A 141 -15.59 -8.94 -3.29
CA ASN A 141 -17.00 -8.94 -2.98
C ASN A 141 -17.43 -7.64 -2.31
N ASP A 142 -16.65 -7.17 -1.34
CA ASP A 142 -16.75 -5.80 -0.83
C ASP A 142 -15.34 -5.24 -0.62
N ASP A 143 -14.53 -5.89 0.23
CA ASP A 143 -13.17 -5.43 0.49
C ASP A 143 -12.11 -6.35 -0.14
N ALA A 144 -11.21 -5.80 -0.95
CA ALA A 144 -9.95 -6.44 -1.30
C ALA A 144 -8.81 -5.44 -1.11
N PHE A 145 -8.61 -5.02 0.15
CA PHE A 145 -7.68 -3.96 0.52
C PHE A 145 -6.35 -4.48 1.06
N SER A 146 -5.28 -3.74 0.78
CA SER A 146 -3.96 -3.91 1.36
C SER A 146 -3.42 -5.35 1.16
N ALA A 147 -3.09 -6.14 2.19
CA ALA A 147 -2.61 -7.51 1.96
C ALA A 147 -3.59 -8.37 1.14
N ALA A 148 -4.91 -8.13 1.25
CA ALA A 148 -5.89 -8.82 0.41
C ALA A 148 -5.78 -8.39 -1.05
N TYR A 149 -5.40 -7.13 -1.32
CA TYR A 149 -5.09 -6.68 -2.67
C TYR A 149 -3.82 -7.32 -3.24
N ALA A 150 -2.80 -7.57 -2.40
CA ALA A 150 -1.61 -8.31 -2.83
C ALA A 150 -1.97 -9.72 -3.35
N ILE A 151 -2.96 -10.37 -2.71
CA ILE A 151 -3.53 -11.65 -3.15
C ILE A 151 -4.38 -11.47 -4.42
N ALA A 152 -5.30 -10.51 -4.42
CA ALA A 152 -6.20 -10.27 -5.55
C ALA A 152 -5.42 -9.95 -6.84
N CYS A 153 -4.41 -9.08 -6.75
CA CYS A 153 -3.60 -8.67 -7.89
C CYS A 153 -2.76 -9.80 -8.47
N SER A 154 -2.47 -10.85 -7.71
CA SER A 154 -1.81 -12.06 -8.21
C SER A 154 -2.70 -12.96 -9.07
N ALA A 155 -4.04 -12.83 -9.01
CA ALA A 155 -4.94 -13.53 -9.92
C ALA A 155 -4.78 -13.03 -11.36
N GLU A 156 -5.21 -13.82 -12.36
CA GLU A 156 -5.17 -13.41 -13.78
C GLU A 156 -6.16 -12.28 -14.08
N ARG A 157 -7.29 -12.27 -13.36
CA ARG A 157 -8.36 -11.28 -13.50
C ARG A 157 -8.99 -10.98 -12.15
N ILE A 158 -9.42 -9.74 -11.97
CA ILE A 158 -10.06 -9.21 -10.78
C ILE A 158 -11.42 -8.63 -11.17
N TYR A 159 -12.47 -9.24 -10.63
CA TYR A 159 -13.82 -8.68 -10.65
C TYR A 159 -14.07 -7.89 -9.38
N LEU A 160 -14.78 -6.78 -9.51
CA LEU A 160 -15.34 -6.00 -8.41
C LEU A 160 -16.86 -6.13 -8.43
N THR A 161 -17.48 -6.30 -7.28
CA THR A 161 -18.92 -6.01 -7.20
C THR A 161 -19.15 -4.50 -7.35
N ARG A 162 -20.43 -4.09 -7.41
CA ARG A 162 -20.79 -2.67 -7.54
C ARG A 162 -20.27 -1.81 -6.37
N THR A 163 -20.17 -2.38 -5.17
CA THR A 163 -19.66 -1.69 -3.97
C THR A 163 -18.21 -2.05 -3.66
N GLY A 164 -17.68 -3.07 -4.35
CA GLY A 164 -16.34 -3.59 -4.16
C GLY A 164 -15.24 -2.54 -4.32
N GLY A 165 -14.26 -2.61 -3.42
CA GLY A 165 -13.09 -1.75 -3.37
C GLY A 165 -11.77 -2.52 -3.38
N VAL A 166 -10.77 -1.89 -3.98
CA VAL A 166 -9.37 -2.34 -4.03
C VAL A 166 -8.42 -1.19 -3.66
N GLY A 167 -7.14 -1.50 -3.52
CA GLY A 167 -6.11 -0.51 -3.17
C GLY A 167 -5.65 -0.67 -1.73
N SER A 168 -5.47 0.45 -1.01
CA SER A 168 -4.81 0.47 0.31
C SER A 168 -3.38 -0.10 0.25
N ILE A 169 -2.67 0.20 -0.84
CA ILE A 169 -1.29 -0.25 -1.08
C ILE A 169 -0.37 0.60 -0.22
N GLY A 170 -0.11 0.13 0.99
CA GLY A 170 0.64 0.85 2.01
C GLY A 170 0.97 -0.04 3.19
N VAL A 171 1.90 0.42 4.02
CA VAL A 171 2.37 -0.30 5.21
C VAL A 171 2.28 0.63 6.41
N ILE A 172 1.76 0.12 7.52
CA ILE A 172 1.69 0.87 8.78
C ILE A 172 2.26 0.04 9.91
N ALA A 173 3.05 0.66 10.78
CA ALA A 173 3.51 0.07 12.03
C ALA A 173 3.19 1.03 13.18
N LEU A 174 2.68 0.49 14.29
CA LEU A 174 2.30 1.29 15.45
C LEU A 174 3.17 0.95 16.65
N HIS A 175 3.75 1.98 17.26
CA HIS A 175 4.33 1.95 18.59
C HIS A 175 3.40 2.67 19.57
N VAL A 176 3.31 2.16 20.78
CA VAL A 176 2.52 2.76 21.86
C VAL A 176 3.46 3.10 23.00
N ASP A 177 3.58 4.39 23.32
CA ASP A 177 4.20 4.86 24.55
C ASP A 177 3.19 4.78 25.70
N GLN A 178 3.47 3.92 26.68
CA GLN A 178 2.65 3.69 27.88
C GLN A 178 3.25 4.33 29.13
N THR A 179 4.34 5.10 29.02
CA THR A 179 5.09 5.62 30.18
C THR A 179 4.24 6.48 31.12
N GLN A 180 3.35 7.33 30.57
CA GLN A 180 2.44 8.13 31.37
C GLN A 180 1.49 7.25 32.19
N ARG A 181 1.00 6.17 31.59
CA ARG A 181 0.13 5.23 32.26
C ARG A 181 0.89 4.43 33.31
N ASP A 182 2.07 3.93 32.98
CA ASP A 182 2.91 3.20 33.93
C ASP A 182 3.12 4.03 35.19
N ALA A 183 3.37 5.34 35.05
CA ALA A 183 3.50 6.27 36.17
C ALA A 183 2.21 6.44 36.99
N LEU A 184 1.04 6.52 36.33
CA LEU A 184 -0.27 6.57 37.01
C LEU A 184 -0.56 5.28 37.78
N ASP A 185 -0.16 4.14 37.24
CA ASP A 185 -0.31 2.82 37.86
C ASP A 185 0.78 2.56 38.93
N GLY A 186 1.73 3.49 39.11
CA GLY A 186 2.80 3.42 40.12
C GLY A 186 3.99 2.55 39.74
N TYR A 187 4.10 2.15 38.47
CA TYR A 187 5.20 1.35 37.96
C TYR A 187 6.35 2.22 37.45
N ARG A 188 7.58 1.72 37.63
CA ARG A 188 8.78 2.25 36.98
C ARG A 188 9.59 1.10 36.41
N TYR A 189 9.53 0.96 35.09
CA TYR A 189 10.31 -0.04 34.37
C TYR A 189 11.76 0.43 34.18
N THR A 190 12.72 -0.45 34.45
CA THR A 190 14.14 -0.22 34.16
C THR A 190 14.66 -1.42 33.38
N ALA A 191 14.90 -1.22 32.09
CA ALA A 191 15.36 -2.29 31.22
C ALA A 191 16.86 -2.55 31.43
N ILE A 192 17.23 -3.82 31.62
CA ILE A 192 18.61 -4.30 31.65
C ILE A 192 18.75 -5.29 30.50
N TYR A 193 19.61 -4.99 29.54
CA TYR A 193 19.71 -5.76 28.29
C TYR A 193 21.12 -5.76 27.73
N ALA A 194 21.42 -6.76 26.90
CA ALA A 194 22.64 -6.83 26.10
C ALA A 194 22.31 -6.54 24.63
N GLY A 195 23.12 -5.68 24.00
CA GLY A 195 22.93 -5.17 22.63
C GLY A 195 22.04 -3.93 22.58
N ASP A 196 22.53 -2.85 21.98
CA ASP A 196 21.94 -1.50 22.09
C ASP A 196 20.49 -1.39 21.60
N ARG A 197 20.11 -2.25 20.66
CA ARG A 197 18.78 -2.28 20.02
C ARG A 197 17.79 -3.23 20.69
N LYS A 198 18.20 -3.92 21.75
CA LYS A 198 17.42 -5.04 22.33
C LYS A 198 16.10 -4.60 22.97
N ASN A 199 16.02 -3.34 23.38
CA ASN A 199 14.84 -2.75 24.00
C ASN A 199 14.11 -1.77 23.07
N ASP A 200 14.46 -1.74 21.78
CA ASP A 200 13.73 -0.97 20.76
C ASP A 200 12.24 -1.36 20.76
N LEU A 201 11.39 -0.38 20.49
CA LEU A 201 9.93 -0.53 20.41
C LEU A 201 9.26 -0.99 21.72
N SER A 202 9.98 -0.99 22.84
CA SER A 202 9.38 -1.22 24.15
C SER A 202 8.29 -0.17 24.42
N PRO A 203 7.10 -0.57 24.90
CA PRO A 203 6.05 0.38 25.21
C PRO A 203 6.29 1.13 26.53
N HIS A 204 7.24 0.66 27.34
CA HIS A 204 7.52 1.21 28.67
C HIS A 204 8.61 2.30 28.65
N LEU A 205 8.99 2.77 27.46
CA LEU A 205 9.88 3.89 27.24
C LEU A 205 9.38 4.69 26.02
N PRO A 206 9.67 6.00 25.97
CA PRO A 206 9.41 6.78 24.77
C PRO A 206 10.19 6.22 23.58
N LEU A 207 9.61 6.28 22.39
CA LEU A 207 10.25 5.80 21.17
C LEU A 207 11.51 6.64 20.88
N SER A 208 12.68 6.01 20.83
CA SER A 208 13.93 6.69 20.47
C SER A 208 13.97 7.01 18.98
N ASN A 209 14.75 8.03 18.60
CA ASN A 209 14.96 8.40 17.20
C ASN A 209 15.57 7.23 16.41
N GLU A 210 16.49 6.49 17.03
CA GLU A 210 17.14 5.34 16.43
C GLU A 210 16.16 4.19 16.16
N ALA A 211 15.27 3.89 17.12
CA ALA A 211 14.23 2.87 16.98
C ALA A 211 13.17 3.30 15.95
N SER A 212 12.75 4.57 15.98
CA SER A 212 11.83 5.14 14.99
C SER A 212 12.39 5.06 13.57
N THR A 213 13.66 5.41 13.38
CA THR A 213 14.33 5.36 12.07
C THR A 213 14.42 3.93 11.56
N ALA A 214 14.75 2.96 12.43
CA ALA A 214 14.80 1.56 12.03
C ALA A 214 13.42 0.99 11.69
N LEU A 215 12.38 1.37 12.45
CA LEU A 215 11.02 0.96 12.14
C LEU A 215 10.54 1.56 10.82
N GLN A 216 10.83 2.84 10.55
CA GLN A 216 10.52 3.48 9.27
C GLN A 216 11.27 2.79 8.12
N THR A 217 12.54 2.45 8.30
CA THR A 217 13.32 1.71 7.29
C THR A 217 12.65 0.38 6.92
N GLU A 218 12.12 -0.34 7.90
CA GLU A 218 11.40 -1.59 7.65
C GLU A 218 10.04 -1.37 6.97
N VAL A 219 9.32 -0.31 7.36
CA VAL A 219 8.08 0.12 6.69
C VAL A 219 8.35 0.42 5.21
N ASP A 220 9.38 1.20 4.91
CA ASP A 220 9.75 1.58 3.53
C ASP A 220 10.17 0.35 2.71
N ARG A 221 10.94 -0.57 3.31
CA ARG A 221 11.35 -1.81 2.66
C ARG A 221 10.14 -2.67 2.28
N LEU A 222 9.18 -2.83 3.18
CA LEU A 222 7.94 -3.59 2.92
C LEU A 222 7.03 -2.87 1.93
N TYR A 223 6.97 -1.54 1.98
CA TYR A 223 6.21 -0.75 1.03
C TYR A 223 6.73 -0.94 -0.39
N GLU A 224 8.04 -0.95 -0.57
CA GLU A 224 8.63 -1.14 -1.88
C GLU A 224 8.41 -2.57 -2.43
N MET A 225 8.42 -3.58 -1.56
CA MET A 225 7.98 -4.94 -1.95
C MET A 225 6.52 -4.95 -2.42
N PHE A 226 5.65 -4.21 -1.74
CA PHE A 226 4.23 -4.15 -2.09
C PHE A 226 4.01 -3.44 -3.43
N VAL A 227 4.60 -2.25 -3.60
CA VAL A 227 4.58 -1.50 -4.86
C VAL A 227 5.08 -2.36 -6.01
N SER A 228 6.23 -3.03 -5.84
CA SER A 228 6.81 -3.91 -6.86
C SER A 228 5.89 -5.08 -7.21
N THR A 229 5.26 -5.70 -6.21
CA THR A 229 4.32 -6.82 -6.41
C THR A 229 3.13 -6.38 -7.25
N VAL A 230 2.49 -5.26 -6.89
CA VAL A 230 1.32 -4.74 -7.61
C VAL A 230 1.69 -4.30 -9.02
N ALA A 231 2.76 -3.51 -9.16
CA ALA A 231 3.24 -3.01 -10.45
C ALA A 231 3.48 -4.17 -11.43
N ARG A 232 4.23 -5.19 -10.99
CA ARG A 232 4.49 -6.39 -11.79
C ARG A 232 3.21 -7.14 -12.16
N ASN A 233 2.32 -7.36 -11.19
CA ASN A 233 1.17 -8.24 -11.41
C ASN A 233 0.04 -7.58 -12.22
N ARG A 234 -0.07 -6.25 -12.15
CA ARG A 234 -1.04 -5.46 -12.92
C ARG A 234 -0.47 -4.84 -14.20
N GLY A 235 0.84 -4.96 -14.43
CA GLY A 235 1.51 -4.33 -15.57
C GLY A 235 1.51 -2.80 -15.51
N LEU A 236 1.57 -2.25 -14.29
CA LEU A 236 1.57 -0.81 -14.02
C LEU A 236 2.99 -0.30 -13.76
N ASP A 237 3.22 0.98 -14.01
CA ASP A 237 4.43 1.64 -13.54
C ASP A 237 4.41 1.75 -12.01
N ALA A 238 5.54 1.50 -11.36
CA ALA A 238 5.65 1.57 -9.91
C ALA A 238 5.31 2.96 -9.36
N GLN A 239 5.59 4.03 -10.11
CA GLN A 239 5.24 5.39 -9.73
C GLN A 239 3.72 5.60 -9.70
N VAL A 240 2.96 5.04 -10.65
CA VAL A 240 1.49 5.10 -10.63
C VAL A 240 0.95 4.49 -9.34
N VAL A 241 1.53 3.37 -8.90
CA VAL A 241 1.15 2.74 -7.63
C VAL A 241 1.50 3.63 -6.45
N ARG A 242 2.70 4.25 -6.42
CA ARG A 242 3.09 5.17 -5.33
C ARG A 242 2.23 6.41 -5.27
N ASP A 243 1.84 6.96 -6.42
CA ASP A 243 1.04 8.18 -6.52
C ASP A 243 -0.38 8.00 -5.95
N THR A 244 -0.83 6.75 -5.78
CA THR A 244 -2.09 6.47 -5.08
C THR A 244 -2.05 6.83 -3.60
N GLN A 245 -0.87 6.92 -2.99
CA GLN A 245 -0.68 7.22 -1.56
C GLN A 245 -1.54 6.32 -0.65
N ALA A 246 -1.59 5.02 -0.96
CA ALA A 246 -2.42 4.02 -0.29
C ALA A 246 -3.94 4.33 -0.33
N GLY A 247 -4.39 5.07 -1.34
CA GLY A 247 -5.81 5.34 -1.60
C GLY A 247 -6.62 4.09 -1.94
N LEU A 248 -7.95 4.24 -1.87
CA LEU A 248 -8.91 3.20 -2.21
C LEU A 248 -9.57 3.55 -3.54
N PHE A 249 -9.84 2.52 -4.33
CA PHE A 249 -10.48 2.64 -5.63
C PHE A 249 -11.69 1.72 -5.66
N TYR A 250 -12.80 2.24 -6.17
CA TYR A 250 -14.08 1.54 -6.19
C TYR A 250 -14.61 1.47 -7.62
N ALA A 251 -15.28 0.36 -7.93
CA ALA A 251 -16.02 0.18 -9.18
C ALA A 251 -15.24 0.66 -10.43
N GLY A 252 -15.74 1.70 -11.11
CA GLY A 252 -15.19 2.21 -12.36
C GLY A 252 -13.78 2.80 -12.20
N ASP A 253 -13.55 3.53 -11.11
CA ASP A 253 -12.26 4.19 -10.84
C ASP A 253 -11.13 3.17 -10.68
N ALA A 254 -11.45 2.00 -10.12
CA ALA A 254 -10.49 0.90 -10.00
C ALA A 254 -10.11 0.28 -11.35
N ILE A 255 -11.05 0.22 -12.30
CA ILE A 255 -10.76 -0.25 -13.66
C ILE A 255 -9.95 0.80 -14.41
N GLU A 256 -10.34 2.07 -14.34
CA GLU A 256 -9.63 3.17 -15.01
C GLU A 256 -8.19 3.30 -14.53
N ALA A 257 -7.96 3.13 -13.23
CA ALA A 257 -6.62 3.11 -12.63
C ALA A 257 -5.83 1.81 -12.88
N GLY A 258 -6.43 0.79 -13.52
CA GLY A 258 -5.80 -0.49 -13.82
C GLY A 258 -5.70 -1.46 -12.63
N PHE A 259 -6.36 -1.17 -11.51
CA PHE A 259 -6.36 -2.01 -10.30
C PHE A 259 -7.40 -3.15 -10.34
N ALA A 260 -8.34 -3.13 -11.28
CA ALA A 260 -9.30 -4.21 -11.52
C ALA A 260 -9.64 -4.34 -13.01
N ASP A 261 -10.32 -5.44 -13.39
CA ASP A 261 -10.56 -5.77 -14.80
C ASP A 261 -12.03 -5.67 -15.22
N ALA A 262 -12.96 -5.93 -14.30
CA ALA A 262 -14.39 -5.89 -14.59
C ALA A 262 -15.23 -5.59 -13.34
N ILE A 263 -16.42 -5.05 -13.55
CA ILE A 263 -17.46 -4.95 -12.53
C ILE A 263 -18.51 -6.03 -12.83
N GLY A 264 -18.89 -6.82 -11.82
CA GLY A 264 -19.89 -7.86 -11.97
C GLY A 264 -20.27 -8.50 -10.64
N THR A 265 -21.35 -9.27 -10.67
CA THR A 265 -21.73 -10.12 -9.53
C THR A 265 -20.84 -11.37 -9.45
N ALA A 266 -20.93 -12.11 -8.34
CA ALA A 266 -20.28 -13.41 -8.22
C ALA A 266 -20.65 -14.38 -9.35
N ASP A 267 -21.93 -14.37 -9.76
CA ASP A 267 -22.42 -15.19 -10.86
C ASP A 267 -21.82 -14.76 -12.21
N ASP A 268 -21.58 -13.47 -12.40
CA ASP A 268 -20.93 -12.95 -13.61
C ASP A 268 -19.46 -13.40 -13.69
N ALA A 269 -18.73 -13.30 -12.57
CA ALA A 269 -17.35 -13.74 -12.47
C ALA A 269 -17.23 -15.26 -12.71
N LEU A 270 -18.08 -16.07 -12.07
CA LEU A 270 -18.12 -17.52 -12.25
C LEU A 270 -18.45 -17.91 -13.69
N ARG A 271 -19.46 -17.28 -14.30
CA ARG A 271 -19.87 -17.56 -15.67
C ARG A 271 -18.76 -17.19 -16.66
N ALA A 272 -18.13 -16.03 -16.48
CA ALA A 272 -17.03 -15.60 -17.33
C ALA A 272 -15.80 -16.51 -17.18
N LEU A 273 -15.48 -16.96 -15.96
CA LEU A 273 -14.41 -17.92 -15.71
C LEU A 273 -14.70 -19.28 -16.35
N ALA A 274 -15.95 -19.77 -16.25
CA ALA A 274 -16.37 -21.00 -16.89
C ALA A 274 -16.20 -20.95 -18.42
N MET A 275 -16.58 -19.83 -19.04
CA MET A 275 -16.39 -19.62 -20.48
C MET A 275 -14.90 -19.61 -20.87
N GLU A 276 -14.06 -18.94 -20.08
CA GLU A 276 -12.59 -18.91 -20.28
C GLU A 276 -12.00 -20.33 -20.25
N VAL A 277 -12.37 -21.14 -19.25
CA VAL A 277 -11.94 -22.54 -19.14
C VAL A 277 -12.34 -23.33 -20.38
N GLN A 278 -13.59 -23.22 -20.80
CA GLN A 278 -14.09 -23.96 -21.96
C GLN A 278 -13.36 -23.54 -23.24
N GLN A 279 -13.04 -22.26 -23.39
CA GLN A 279 -12.26 -21.73 -24.52
C GLN A 279 -10.82 -22.26 -24.50
N ARG A 280 -10.15 -22.31 -23.34
CA ARG A 280 -8.80 -22.88 -23.19
C ARG A 280 -8.79 -24.37 -23.55
N LYS A 281 -9.73 -25.16 -23.03
CA LYS A 281 -9.90 -26.58 -23.38
C LYS A 281 -10.11 -26.78 -24.88
N SER A 282 -10.96 -25.95 -25.49
CA SER A 282 -11.26 -26.01 -26.93
C SER A 282 -10.07 -25.57 -27.80
N ALA A 283 -9.24 -24.64 -27.33
CA ALA A 283 -8.01 -24.23 -28.02
C ALA A 283 -6.96 -25.36 -28.00
N ILE A 284 -6.78 -26.00 -26.84
CA ILE A 284 -5.89 -27.16 -26.68
C ILE A 284 -6.37 -28.33 -27.57
N ALA A 285 -7.66 -28.67 -27.54
CA ALA A 285 -8.20 -29.73 -28.39
C ALA A 285 -7.97 -29.48 -29.89
N ARG A 286 -8.08 -28.22 -30.34
CA ARG A 286 -7.79 -27.84 -31.74
C ARG A 286 -6.31 -27.91 -32.09
N SER A 287 -5.39 -27.58 -31.17
CA SER A 287 -3.95 -27.71 -31.44
C SER A 287 -3.52 -29.17 -31.56
N PHE A 288 -4.17 -30.08 -30.83
CA PHE A 288 -3.91 -31.53 -30.92
C PHE A 288 -4.68 -32.20 -32.07
N GLY A 289 -5.86 -31.70 -32.46
CA GLY A 289 -6.67 -32.24 -33.56
C GLY A 289 -6.22 -31.85 -34.98
N SER A 290 -5.25 -30.92 -35.12
CA SER A 290 -4.65 -30.54 -36.41
C SER A 290 -3.46 -31.42 -36.82
N GLY A 291 -3.16 -32.47 -36.05
CA GLY A 291 -2.21 -33.52 -36.43
C GLY A 291 -2.77 -34.36 -37.57
N ARG A 292 -2.51 -33.91 -38.81
CA ARG A 292 -2.71 -34.61 -40.09
C ARG A 292 -2.60 -36.13 -39.91
N GLU A 293 -3.70 -36.84 -40.19
CA GLU A 293 -3.68 -38.28 -40.44
C GLU A 293 -2.61 -38.54 -41.49
N MET A 294 -1.48 -39.08 -41.06
CA MET A 294 -0.50 -39.66 -41.95
C MET A 294 -1.10 -41.02 -42.32
N GLU A 295 -1.81 -41.05 -43.44
CA GLU A 295 -2.31 -42.26 -44.10
C GLU A 295 -1.10 -43.17 -44.33
N VAL A 296 -0.90 -44.14 -43.42
CA VAL A 296 0.06 -45.21 -43.63
C VAL A 296 -0.55 -46.13 -44.67
N SER A 297 -0.22 -45.86 -45.92
CA SER A 297 -0.49 -46.76 -47.05
C SER A 297 0.20 -48.09 -46.76
N LEU A 298 -0.59 -49.09 -46.35
CA LEU A 298 -0.19 -50.49 -46.33
C LEU A 298 0.11 -50.92 -47.77
N PRO A 299 1.30 -51.47 -48.09
CA PRO A 299 1.47 -52.19 -49.34
C PRO A 299 0.90 -53.61 -49.19
N ASP A 300 0.08 -54.01 -50.16
CA ASP A 300 -0.50 -55.35 -50.27
C ASP A 300 0.58 -56.46 -50.34
N PRO A 301 0.26 -57.68 -49.87
CA PRO A 301 1.19 -58.81 -49.85
C PRO A 301 1.22 -59.50 -51.22
N VAL A 302 2.29 -60.27 -51.49
CA VAL A 302 2.27 -61.66 -52.05
C VAL A 302 3.60 -62.06 -52.74
N LEU A 303 4.11 -63.25 -52.32
CA LEU A 303 5.06 -64.20 -52.96
C LEU A 303 6.53 -63.77 -53.17
N SER A 304 7.58 -64.58 -52.96
CA SER A 304 7.92 -65.77 -52.16
C SER A 304 9.35 -66.19 -52.56
N LYS A 305 10.18 -66.57 -51.58
CA LYS A 305 11.37 -67.48 -51.60
C LYS A 305 12.20 -67.63 -52.89
N GLU A 306 13.51 -67.34 -52.82
CA GLU A 306 14.60 -68.35 -52.74
C GLU A 306 16.01 -67.72 -52.79
N LYS A 307 16.96 -68.39 -52.11
CA LYS A 307 18.45 -68.33 -52.26
C LYS A 307 19.17 -67.06 -51.76
N LEU A 308 20.33 -67.10 -51.10
CA LEU A 308 21.26 -68.17 -50.74
C LEU A 308 22.25 -67.60 -49.69
N MET A 309 22.75 -68.46 -48.82
CA MET A 309 23.75 -68.15 -47.79
C MET A 309 25.15 -67.82 -48.36
N SER A 310 25.91 -67.09 -47.54
CA SER A 310 27.34 -67.30 -47.19
C SER A 310 28.41 -66.36 -47.77
N GLN A 311 29.35 -66.01 -46.86
CA GLN A 311 30.75 -65.57 -47.03
C GLN A 311 30.95 -64.06 -47.31
N THR A 312 31.87 -63.30 -46.69
CA THR A 312 33.04 -63.56 -45.82
C THR A 312 33.56 -62.22 -45.26
N SER A 313 33.98 -62.22 -43.99
CA SER A 313 35.10 -61.55 -43.27
C SER A 313 35.72 -60.17 -43.67
N PRO A 314 36.37 -59.47 -42.69
CA PRO A 314 36.65 -58.02 -42.66
C PRO A 314 38.13 -57.66 -42.92
N PRO A 315 38.56 -56.42 -42.63
CA PRO A 315 39.71 -56.32 -41.72
C PRO A 315 39.60 -55.24 -40.64
N ALA A 316 40.47 -55.41 -39.65
CA ALA A 316 40.67 -54.63 -38.44
C ALA A 316 41.95 -53.77 -38.50
N SER A 317 42.20 -53.06 -37.39
CA SER A 317 43.46 -52.40 -36.94
C SER A 317 43.53 -50.90 -37.28
N THR A 318 43.81 -49.97 -36.36
CA THR A 318 44.84 -50.00 -35.28
C THR A 318 44.51 -49.10 -34.07
N ALA A 319 44.82 -49.62 -32.87
CA ALA A 319 45.39 -48.99 -31.64
C ALA A 319 44.84 -47.64 -31.11
N SER A 320 44.26 -47.56 -29.90
CA SER A 320 44.92 -47.49 -28.56
C SER A 320 45.93 -46.33 -28.47
N THR A 321 45.88 -45.41 -27.49
CA THR A 321 46.35 -45.63 -26.11
C THR A 321 46.00 -44.44 -25.18
N GLU A 322 45.58 -44.78 -23.97
CA GLU A 322 45.78 -44.12 -22.65
C GLU A 322 45.08 -42.82 -22.19
N ALA A 323 44.95 -42.81 -20.85
CA ALA A 323 44.09 -42.06 -19.96
C ALA A 323 44.90 -40.96 -19.20
N VAL A 324 44.31 -39.79 -18.87
CA VAL A 324 43.90 -39.29 -17.50
C VAL A 324 45.08 -39.06 -16.52
N PRO A 325 45.23 -37.98 -15.67
CA PRO A 325 44.20 -37.09 -15.05
C PRO A 325 44.58 -35.60 -14.73
N VAL A 326 43.68 -34.88 -14.01
CA VAL A 326 43.80 -33.70 -13.06
C VAL A 326 44.39 -32.36 -13.60
N THR A 327 44.07 -31.11 -13.20
CA THR A 327 43.31 -30.42 -12.12
C THR A 327 43.06 -28.94 -12.54
N SER A 328 42.00 -28.33 -12.00
CA SER A 328 41.78 -26.90 -11.63
C SER A 328 42.41 -25.72 -12.40
N THR A 329 41.59 -24.75 -12.83
CA THR A 329 41.75 -23.34 -12.40
C THR A 329 40.50 -22.48 -12.64
N VAL A 330 40.24 -21.61 -11.66
CA VAL A 330 39.27 -20.50 -11.59
C VAL A 330 39.77 -19.32 -12.41
N VAL A 331 38.89 -18.63 -13.16
CA VAL A 331 39.13 -17.24 -13.62
C VAL A 331 37.83 -16.42 -13.62
N VAL A 332 37.88 -15.29 -12.91
CA VAL A 332 36.94 -14.15 -12.87
C VAL A 332 37.32 -13.17 -13.99
N PRO A 333 36.42 -12.29 -14.47
CA PRO A 333 36.83 -10.98 -14.97
C PRO A 333 36.24 -9.84 -14.14
N GLY A 334 37.13 -8.95 -13.71
CA GLY A 334 36.81 -7.70 -13.02
C GLY A 334 36.84 -6.48 -13.95
N ASP A 335 36.39 -5.39 -13.35
CA ASP A 335 36.20 -4.03 -13.86
C ASP A 335 37.41 -3.36 -14.54
N ALA A 336 37.11 -2.45 -15.45
CA ALA A 336 37.93 -1.27 -15.73
C ALA A 336 37.04 -0.06 -16.14
N ASN A 337 37.26 1.05 -15.42
CA ASN A 337 36.69 2.41 -15.56
C ASN A 337 37.71 3.31 -16.35
N PRO A 338 37.61 4.67 -16.35
CA PRO A 338 36.67 5.62 -16.99
C PRO A 338 37.36 6.50 -18.09
N GLN A 339 36.58 7.29 -18.84
CA GLN A 339 37.00 8.65 -19.27
C GLN A 339 35.83 9.55 -19.75
N GLU A 340 35.88 10.83 -19.34
CA GLU A 340 34.97 11.95 -19.66
C GLU A 340 34.91 12.29 -21.17
N PRO A 341 33.98 13.16 -21.64
CA PRO A 341 34.34 14.58 -21.79
C PRO A 341 33.22 15.66 -21.76
N HIS A 342 33.63 16.87 -21.32
CA HIS A 342 33.43 18.24 -21.87
C HIS A 342 32.08 18.82 -22.38
N GLN A 343 31.95 20.13 -22.08
CA GLN A 343 30.89 21.11 -22.37
C GLN A 343 30.84 21.63 -23.84
N ALA A 344 29.60 21.78 -24.37
CA ALA A 344 28.96 22.86 -25.17
C ALA A 344 29.65 23.41 -26.48
N PRO A 345 28.97 24.18 -27.39
CA PRO A 345 27.61 24.76 -27.35
C PRO A 345 26.80 24.86 -28.69
N HIS A 346 25.54 25.37 -28.58
CA HIS A 346 24.68 26.13 -29.52
C HIS A 346 24.48 25.74 -31.01
N GLN A 347 23.21 25.61 -31.42
CA GLN A 347 22.70 26.29 -32.64
C GLN A 347 21.16 26.47 -32.62
N GLU A 348 20.73 27.75 -32.68
CA GLU A 348 19.40 28.21 -33.06
C GLU A 348 19.21 28.08 -34.58
N VAL A 349 18.00 27.75 -35.05
CA VAL A 349 17.48 28.26 -36.34
C VAL A 349 15.98 28.59 -36.23
N GLU A 350 15.74 29.87 -36.49
CA GLU A 350 14.56 30.67 -36.84
C GLU A 350 13.31 30.06 -37.53
N LEU A 351 12.19 30.73 -37.25
CA LEU A 351 10.87 30.71 -37.90
C LEU A 351 10.88 31.27 -39.35
N PRO A 352 9.74 31.16 -40.06
CA PRO A 352 9.13 32.42 -40.54
C PRO A 352 7.61 32.51 -40.30
N ALA A 353 7.13 33.75 -40.32
CA ALA A 353 5.75 34.19 -40.06
C ALA A 353 5.06 34.81 -41.29
N GLY A 354 3.72 34.80 -41.29
CA GLY A 354 2.80 35.69 -42.03
C GLY A 354 2.08 35.03 -43.23
N ALA A 355 0.77 35.18 -43.49
CA ALA A 355 -0.25 36.08 -42.95
C ALA A 355 -1.68 35.65 -43.43
N GLY A 356 -2.74 36.06 -42.70
CA GLY A 356 -4.08 36.35 -43.25
C GLY A 356 -5.27 35.50 -42.78
N GLU A 357 -6.11 36.05 -41.90
CA GLU A 357 -7.43 35.52 -41.45
C GLU A 357 -8.51 35.56 -42.56
N PRO A 358 -9.67 34.89 -42.35
CA PRO A 358 -10.83 35.65 -41.83
C PRO A 358 -11.71 34.91 -40.80
N THR A 359 -12.05 35.66 -39.74
CA THR A 359 -13.33 35.76 -38.99
C THR A 359 -14.45 34.71 -39.18
N GLN A 360 -14.89 34.09 -38.06
CA GLN A 360 -16.33 33.86 -37.77
C GLN A 360 -16.61 33.54 -36.27
N GLU A 361 -17.43 34.41 -35.67
CA GLU A 361 -18.39 34.28 -34.56
C GLU A 361 -18.21 33.26 -33.40
N THR A 362 -18.08 33.81 -32.19
CA THR A 362 -18.36 33.16 -30.89
C THR A 362 -19.84 33.29 -30.51
N PRO A 363 -20.47 32.26 -29.90
CA PRO A 363 -21.64 32.46 -29.05
C PRO A 363 -21.23 32.55 -27.57
N GLU A 364 -21.79 33.59 -26.93
CA GLU A 364 -21.67 34.01 -25.53
C GLU A 364 -22.43 33.05 -24.57
N VAL A 365 -21.78 32.62 -23.48
CA VAL A 365 -22.44 31.96 -22.33
C VAL A 365 -22.13 32.76 -21.05
N LYS A 366 -23.15 33.42 -20.49
CA LYS A 366 -23.22 33.94 -19.10
C LYS A 366 -24.06 32.95 -18.24
N PRO A 367 -24.17 33.09 -16.90
CA PRO A 367 -23.16 33.25 -15.85
C PRO A 367 -23.40 32.18 -14.75
N ALA A 368 -23.53 30.89 -15.09
CA ALA A 368 -23.82 29.84 -14.09
C ALA A 368 -22.54 29.29 -13.41
N VAL A 369 -21.40 29.34 -14.10
CA VAL A 369 -20.14 28.74 -13.64
C VAL A 369 -19.44 29.59 -12.57
N ALA A 370 -19.66 30.91 -12.58
CA ALA A 370 -19.09 31.83 -11.58
C ALA A 370 -19.75 31.68 -10.20
N ALA A 371 -21.07 31.41 -10.15
CA ALA A 371 -21.81 31.26 -8.89
C ALA A 371 -21.47 29.94 -8.16
N ALA A 372 -21.25 28.85 -8.90
CA ALA A 372 -20.85 27.56 -8.33
C ALA A 372 -19.39 27.57 -7.81
N SER A 373 -18.51 28.31 -8.49
CA SER A 373 -17.12 28.56 -8.09
C SER A 373 -17.04 29.38 -6.79
N ALA A 374 -17.84 30.44 -6.66
CA ALA A 374 -17.92 31.26 -5.46
C ALA A 374 -18.48 30.48 -4.25
N ALA A 375 -19.56 29.72 -4.43
CA ALA A 375 -20.14 28.89 -3.37
C ALA A 375 -19.16 27.81 -2.86
N SER A 376 -18.38 27.20 -3.77
CA SER A 376 -17.35 26.21 -3.42
C SER A 376 -16.12 26.82 -2.74
N HIS A 377 -15.85 28.10 -2.97
CA HIS A 377 -14.79 28.84 -2.29
C HIS A 377 -15.23 29.25 -0.88
N ASP A 378 -16.48 29.68 -0.72
CA ASP A 378 -17.04 30.07 0.59
C ASP A 378 -17.22 28.89 1.54
N ILE A 379 -17.60 27.71 1.04
CA ILE A 379 -17.67 26.47 1.86
C ILE A 379 -16.27 26.06 2.35
N ARG A 380 -15.25 26.11 1.50
CA ARG A 380 -13.87 25.79 1.90
C ARG A 380 -13.32 26.77 2.93
N LYS A 381 -13.63 28.06 2.77
CA LYS A 381 -13.24 29.11 3.73
C LYS A 381 -13.99 28.97 5.06
N ALA A 382 -15.27 28.60 5.04
CA ALA A 382 -16.05 28.33 6.24
C ALA A 382 -15.50 27.11 6.99
N SER A 383 -15.22 26.00 6.31
CA SER A 383 -14.62 24.80 6.91
C SER A 383 -13.23 25.05 7.50
N ALA A 384 -12.40 25.85 6.83
CA ALA A 384 -11.08 26.25 7.35
C ALA A 384 -11.18 27.11 8.62
N ASN A 385 -12.17 28.02 8.69
CA ASN A 385 -12.41 28.85 9.87
C ASN A 385 -12.88 28.02 11.07
N VAL A 386 -13.76 27.03 10.85
CA VAL A 386 -14.24 26.11 11.90
C VAL A 386 -13.07 25.34 12.53
N LEU A 387 -12.18 24.82 11.69
CA LEU A 387 -11.00 24.07 12.12
C LEU A 387 -10.01 24.95 12.90
N ALA A 388 -9.76 26.16 12.42
CA ALA A 388 -8.86 27.11 13.08
C ALA A 388 -9.39 27.59 14.44
N VAL A 389 -10.70 27.78 14.59
CA VAL A 389 -11.34 28.11 15.87
C VAL A 389 -11.22 26.95 16.86
N ALA A 390 -11.49 25.71 16.41
CA ALA A 390 -11.39 24.52 17.26
C ALA A 390 -9.95 24.26 17.73
N GLU A 391 -8.97 24.37 16.85
CA GLU A 391 -7.55 24.20 17.18
C GLU A 391 -7.06 25.27 18.16
N MET A 392 -7.50 26.53 17.99
CA MET A 392 -7.11 27.62 18.87
C MET A 392 -7.68 27.47 20.29
N CYS A 393 -8.95 27.06 20.43
CA CYS A 393 -9.55 26.78 21.73
C CYS A 393 -8.88 25.59 22.43
N LEU A 394 -8.50 24.55 21.66
CA LEU A 394 -7.77 23.38 22.17
C LEU A 394 -6.38 23.76 22.69
N LEU A 395 -5.60 24.52 21.91
CA LEU A 395 -4.26 24.98 22.30
C LEU A 395 -4.28 25.92 23.51
N ALA A 396 -5.37 26.67 23.70
CA ALA A 396 -5.57 27.52 24.87
C ALA A 396 -6.09 26.76 26.10
N GLY A 397 -6.36 25.46 26.00
CA GLY A 397 -6.89 24.64 27.09
C GLY A 397 -8.35 24.94 27.46
N LYS A 398 -9.11 25.62 26.57
CA LYS A 398 -10.52 26.00 26.76
C LYS A 398 -11.38 25.36 25.66
N SER A 399 -11.34 24.04 25.57
CA SER A 399 -12.03 23.27 24.51
C SER A 399 -13.55 23.37 24.59
N ASP A 400 -14.10 23.66 25.77
CA ASP A 400 -15.50 23.95 26.06
C ASP A 400 -16.02 25.22 25.33
N MET A 401 -15.15 26.19 25.06
CA MET A 401 -15.52 27.41 24.33
C MET A 401 -15.74 27.20 22.83
N THR A 402 -15.28 26.07 22.27
CA THR A 402 -15.33 25.78 20.83
C THR A 402 -16.75 25.80 20.29
N LEU A 403 -17.68 25.09 20.95
CA LEU A 403 -19.07 24.99 20.49
C LEU A 403 -19.75 26.36 20.48
N SER A 404 -19.60 27.13 21.57
CA SER A 404 -20.18 28.46 21.70
C SER A 404 -19.60 29.47 20.70
N ALA A 405 -18.30 29.38 20.39
CA ALA A 405 -17.67 30.25 19.40
C ALA A 405 -18.17 29.96 17.98
N LEU A 406 -18.40 28.69 17.65
CA LEU A 406 -18.92 28.25 16.37
C LEU A 406 -20.41 28.62 16.18
N GLU A 407 -21.23 28.44 17.22
CA GLU A 407 -22.66 28.82 17.20
C GLU A 407 -22.85 30.34 17.05
N ARG A 408 -21.95 31.14 17.65
CA ARG A 408 -21.93 32.59 17.51
C ARG A 408 -21.30 33.08 16.21
N GLY A 409 -20.76 32.18 15.39
CA GLY A 409 -20.10 32.50 14.12
C GLY A 409 -18.88 33.41 14.29
N LEU A 410 -18.16 33.30 15.42
CA LEU A 410 -17.01 34.16 15.69
C LEU A 410 -15.86 33.88 14.72
N SER A 411 -15.16 34.95 14.34
CA SER A 411 -13.91 34.85 13.58
C SER A 411 -12.76 34.39 14.48
N VAL A 412 -11.71 33.84 13.85
CA VAL A 412 -10.48 33.39 14.54
C VAL A 412 -9.86 34.51 15.38
N GLU A 413 -9.92 35.76 14.93
CA GLU A 413 -9.41 36.91 15.69
C GLU A 413 -10.26 37.25 16.91
N GLN A 414 -11.59 37.11 16.82
CA GLN A 414 -12.50 37.34 17.94
C GLN A 414 -12.29 36.28 19.03
N VAL A 415 -12.15 35.02 18.63
CA VAL A 415 -11.85 33.91 19.56
C VAL A 415 -10.49 34.11 20.22
N ARG A 416 -9.46 34.52 19.47
CA ARG A 416 -8.15 34.88 20.04
C ARG A 416 -8.27 35.95 21.11
N ASN A 417 -9.05 37.01 20.86
CA ASN A 417 -9.21 38.11 21.81
C ASN A 417 -9.99 37.68 23.07
N GLU A 418 -11.03 36.85 22.94
CA GLU A 418 -11.76 36.29 24.09
C GLU A 418 -10.85 35.39 24.93
N LEU A 419 -10.03 34.53 24.30
CA LEU A 419 -9.09 33.67 25.00
C LEU A 419 -7.99 34.47 25.72
N LEU A 420 -7.48 35.54 25.11
CA LEU A 420 -6.51 36.44 25.73
C LEU A 420 -7.12 37.20 26.92
N ALA A 421 -8.36 37.68 26.80
CA ALA A 421 -9.07 38.36 27.89
C ALA A 421 -9.35 37.40 29.06
N ALA A 422 -9.76 36.17 28.77
CA ALA A 422 -9.99 35.16 29.79
C ALA A 422 -8.69 34.78 30.51
N LYS A 423 -7.56 34.67 29.77
CA LYS A 423 -6.24 34.42 30.36
C LYS A 423 -5.70 35.59 31.19
N ALA A 424 -6.03 36.83 30.80
CA ALA A 424 -5.71 38.02 31.58
C ALA A 424 -6.50 38.10 32.90
N SER A 425 -7.74 37.58 32.90
CA SER A 425 -8.59 37.50 34.09
C SER A 425 -8.14 36.40 35.07
N ASP A 426 -7.57 35.32 34.53
CA ASP A 426 -7.02 34.18 35.30
C ASP A 426 -5.58 34.43 35.82
N SER A 427 -4.96 35.59 35.50
CA SER A 427 -3.60 35.95 35.92
C SER A 427 -3.62 36.85 37.16
N PRO A 428 -2.74 36.64 38.17
CA PRO A 428 -2.72 37.49 39.37
C PRO A 428 -2.34 38.94 39.03
N GLU A 429 -3.05 39.92 39.62
CA GLU A 429 -2.69 41.34 39.50
C GLU A 429 -1.26 41.58 39.99
N ILE A 430 -0.41 42.11 39.12
CA ILE A 430 0.94 42.54 39.49
C ILE A 430 0.82 43.90 40.18
N SER A 431 0.69 43.91 41.51
CA SER A 431 0.82 45.14 42.30
C SER A 431 2.30 45.49 42.49
N SER A 432 2.81 46.48 41.74
CA SER A 432 4.13 47.02 42.00
C SER A 432 4.06 48.04 43.15
N HIS A 433 4.48 47.64 44.35
CA HIS A 433 4.73 48.59 45.44
C HIS A 433 6.02 49.37 45.13
N ILE A 434 5.90 50.63 44.70
CA ILE A 434 7.04 51.53 44.53
C ILE A 434 7.45 52.03 45.91
N LEU A 435 8.58 51.56 46.42
CA LEU A 435 9.22 52.14 47.61
C LEU A 435 9.92 53.47 47.24
N PRO A 436 9.94 54.51 48.10
CA PRO A 436 10.39 55.87 47.76
C PRO A 436 11.90 56.06 47.50
N GLN A 437 12.69 54.99 47.36
CA GLN A 437 14.14 55.07 47.23
C GLN A 437 14.73 54.39 45.99
N ALA A 438 13.97 54.28 44.90
CA ALA A 438 14.55 53.94 43.59
C ALA A 438 14.84 55.22 42.77
N GLY A 439 15.83 55.99 43.22
CA GLY A 439 16.37 57.11 42.46
C GLY A 439 17.15 56.64 41.23
N THR A 440 16.68 57.07 40.06
CA THR A 440 17.41 57.31 38.79
C THR A 440 18.80 56.66 38.61
N GLN A 441 18.86 55.56 37.86
CA GLN A 441 19.99 55.27 36.98
C GLN A 441 19.48 55.00 35.56
N THR A 442 19.44 56.06 34.76
CA THR A 442 19.40 55.97 33.30
C THR A 442 20.80 55.69 32.78
N THR A 443 21.07 54.50 32.25
CA THR A 443 22.05 54.30 31.15
C THR A 443 21.95 52.90 30.58
N THR A 444 21.18 52.71 29.52
CA THR A 444 21.64 51.97 28.32
C THR A 444 20.93 52.60 27.14
N LYS A 445 21.69 53.28 26.27
CA LYS A 445 21.14 53.81 25.02
C LYS A 445 20.63 52.61 24.20
N PRO A 446 19.47 52.69 23.52
CA PRO A 446 18.87 51.56 22.80
C PRO A 446 19.83 50.90 21.79
N GLU A 447 20.73 51.70 21.24
CA GLU A 447 21.79 51.32 20.29
C GLU A 447 22.91 50.43 20.88
N GLN A 448 22.95 50.22 22.19
CA GLN A 448 23.86 49.27 22.85
C GLN A 448 23.15 47.98 23.30
N SER A 449 21.84 47.85 23.05
CA SER A 449 21.09 46.64 23.38
C SER A 449 21.53 45.48 22.46
N PRO A 450 21.91 44.31 23.03
CA PRO A 450 22.30 43.12 22.26
C PRO A 450 21.22 42.69 21.25
N VAL A 451 19.94 42.91 21.60
CA VAL A 451 18.78 42.58 20.75
C VAL A 451 18.68 43.52 19.55
N VAL A 452 18.98 44.81 19.75
CA VAL A 452 18.94 45.83 18.69
C VAL A 452 20.10 45.63 17.71
N ILE A 453 21.29 45.31 18.22
CA ILE A 453 22.47 44.99 17.39
C ILE A 453 22.21 43.73 16.54
N ALA A 454 21.63 42.68 17.14
CA ALA A 454 21.27 41.46 16.41
C ALA A 454 20.21 41.72 15.32
N ALA A 455 19.23 42.59 15.59
CA ALA A 455 18.21 42.97 14.62
C ALA A 455 18.82 43.75 13.43
N GLN A 456 19.73 44.69 13.69
CA GLN A 456 20.41 45.46 12.65
C GLN A 456 21.32 44.59 11.75
N GLN A 457 22.07 43.66 12.34
CA GLN A 457 22.91 42.72 11.57
C GLN A 457 22.07 41.81 10.66
N ARG A 458 20.89 41.38 11.12
CA ARG A 458 19.97 40.58 10.32
C ARG A 458 19.35 41.41 9.18
N ALA A 459 19.01 42.67 9.43
CA ALA A 459 18.51 43.59 8.41
C ALA A 459 19.56 43.88 7.31
N GLN A 460 20.83 44.05 7.68
CA GLN A 460 21.92 44.26 6.72
C GLN A 460 22.20 43.03 5.86
N LYS A 461 22.16 41.81 6.44
CA LYS A 461 22.27 40.56 5.66
C LYS A 461 21.13 40.38 4.66
N LEU A 462 19.91 40.79 5.02
CA LEU A 462 18.76 40.74 4.12
C LEU A 462 18.85 41.78 2.99
N ALA A 463 19.42 42.96 3.26
CA ALA A 463 19.65 43.98 2.24
C ALA A 463 20.74 43.60 1.23
N ALA A 464 21.78 42.86 1.66
CA ALA A 464 22.87 42.41 0.79
C ALA A 464 22.46 41.28 -0.17
N ASN A 465 21.36 40.56 0.10
CA ASN A 465 20.94 39.38 -0.65
C ASN A 465 19.80 39.64 -1.64
N ARG A 466 19.55 40.90 -2.01
CA ARG A 466 18.49 41.26 -2.95
C ARG A 466 19.01 41.19 -4.40
N PRO A 467 18.46 40.34 -5.29
CA PRO A 467 18.89 40.27 -6.67
C PRO A 467 18.49 41.56 -7.41
N SER A 468 19.47 42.16 -8.10
CA SER A 468 19.27 43.34 -8.95
C SER A 468 18.49 42.94 -10.20
N TYR A 469 17.19 43.24 -10.25
CA TYR A 469 16.43 43.24 -11.49
C TYR A 469 16.88 44.44 -12.32
N LYS A 470 17.70 44.20 -13.35
CA LYS A 470 17.87 45.16 -14.45
C LYS A 470 16.61 45.10 -15.30
N SER A 471 15.92 46.24 -15.44
CA SER A 471 14.91 46.42 -16.47
C SER A 471 15.58 46.46 -17.84
N ASN A 472 15.11 45.64 -18.76
CA ASN A 472 14.93 45.97 -20.17
C ASN A 472 13.85 45.04 -20.73
#